data_AF-A0A1G5Q589-F1
#
_entry.id   AF-A0A1G5Q589-F1
#
_cell.length_a   1.000
_cell.length_b   1.000
_cell.length_c   1.000
_cell.angle_alpha   90.00
_cell.angle_beta   90.00
_cell.angle_gamma   90.00
#
_symmetry.space_group_name_H-M   'P 1'
#
loop_
_entity.id
_entity.type
_entity.pdbx_description
1 polymer ?
#
loop_
_entity_poly.entity_id
_entity_poly.type
_entity_poly.pdbx_seq_one_letter_code
_entity_poly.pdbx_strand_id
1 'polypeptide(L)'
;MAMKLKKILGIGSALLLTIFSQTAPAASGSYHSSVVLPTVYSRNFTEIAYLPISGSPPASGSINNVSWTWNVVGWPKGLSVYLCQGNTNNCLDISRTRRMSTAAFNNSSPTQQFFYALRVASGGTVPVAGQTGEITVSWQ
;
A
#
# COMPACT_ATOMS: atom_id res chain seq x y z
N MET A 1 -80.01 34.04 -1.36
CA MET A 1 -79.86 33.53 0.01
C MET A 1 -78.89 32.35 0.01
N ALA A 2 -77.94 32.39 0.94
CA ALA A 2 -77.17 31.28 1.54
C ALA A 2 -76.38 30.29 0.66
N MET A 3 -75.06 30.49 0.74
CA MET A 3 -73.92 29.61 0.47
C MET A 3 -74.08 28.17 1.02
N LYS A 4 -73.54 27.17 0.30
CA LYS A 4 -72.83 26.03 0.92
C LYS A 4 -71.86 25.33 -0.03
N LEU A 5 -70.58 25.70 0.13
CA LEU A 5 -69.38 25.06 -0.42
C LEU A 5 -68.96 23.92 0.52
N LYS A 6 -68.73 22.70 0.00
CA LYS A 6 -68.06 21.54 0.66
C LYS A 6 -68.07 20.36 -0.34
N LYS A 7 -67.02 19.58 -0.58
CA LYS A 7 -65.72 19.31 0.07
C LYS A 7 -64.65 19.05 -1.00
N ILE A 8 -63.42 19.42 -0.65
CA ILE A 8 -62.19 19.37 -1.45
C ILE A 8 -61.76 17.93 -1.74
N LEU A 9 -61.33 17.68 -2.98
CA LEU A 9 -60.66 16.46 -3.41
C LEU A 9 -59.42 16.19 -2.56
N GLY A 10 -59.38 15.04 -1.89
CA GLY A 10 -58.18 14.51 -1.26
C GLY A 10 -57.63 13.37 -2.09
N ILE A 11 -56.70 13.65 -2.99
CA ILE A 11 -55.81 12.63 -3.56
C ILE A 11 -54.41 13.00 -3.08
N GLY A 12 -54.06 12.51 -1.90
CA GLY A 12 -52.70 12.61 -1.39
C GLY A 12 -51.79 11.76 -2.27
N SER A 13 -51.07 12.41 -3.20
CA SER A 13 -50.00 11.77 -3.95
C SER A 13 -48.86 11.47 -2.98
N ALA A 14 -48.68 10.19 -2.64
CA ALA A 14 -47.53 9.72 -1.90
C ALA A 14 -46.28 9.90 -2.76
N LEU A 15 -45.46 10.91 -2.44
CA LEU A 15 -44.16 11.13 -3.04
C LEU A 15 -43.17 10.12 -2.42
N LEU A 16 -43.02 8.95 -3.04
CA LEU A 16 -41.99 7.97 -2.71
C LEU A 16 -40.62 8.51 -3.13
N LEU A 17 -39.89 9.12 -2.19
CA LEU A 17 -38.48 9.47 -2.35
C LEU A 17 -37.64 8.18 -2.26
N THR A 18 -37.35 7.56 -3.39
CA THR A 18 -36.35 6.49 -3.48
C THR A 18 -34.97 7.10 -3.28
N ILE A 19 -34.41 6.90 -2.08
CA ILE A 19 -33.04 7.26 -1.76
C ILE A 19 -32.14 6.27 -2.51
N PHE A 20 -31.70 6.65 -3.72
CA PHE A 20 -30.60 5.96 -4.37
C PHE A 20 -29.34 6.29 -3.59
N SER A 21 -28.98 5.43 -2.64
CA SER A 21 -27.66 5.44 -2.01
C SER A 21 -26.63 5.17 -3.10
N GLN A 22 -26.09 6.24 -3.69
CA GLN A 22 -24.97 6.15 -4.61
C GLN A 22 -23.75 5.77 -3.78
N THR A 23 -23.44 4.46 -3.70
CA THR A 23 -22.13 4.01 -3.26
C THR A 23 -21.14 4.45 -4.33
N ALA A 24 -20.46 5.58 -4.09
CA ALA A 24 -19.36 6.01 -4.95
C ALA A 24 -18.36 4.84 -5.02
N PRO A 25 -17.93 4.41 -6.22
CA PRO A 25 -16.93 3.36 -6.32
C PRO A 25 -15.68 3.81 -5.57
N ALA A 26 -15.16 2.93 -4.72
CA ALA A 26 -13.91 3.17 -4.02
C ALA A 26 -12.81 3.43 -5.08
N ALA A 27 -12.10 4.55 -4.94
CA ALA A 27 -11.18 5.03 -5.96
C ALA A 27 -9.95 4.11 -6.05
N SER A 28 -9.95 3.21 -7.03
CA SER A 28 -8.81 2.33 -7.29
C SER A 28 -7.67 3.07 -7.97
N GLY A 29 -6.44 2.76 -7.57
CA GLY A 29 -5.25 3.35 -8.17
C GLY A 29 -3.98 2.56 -7.85
N SER A 30 -2.87 3.04 -8.40
CA SER A 30 -1.55 2.50 -8.09
C SER A 30 -0.47 3.56 -8.17
N TYR A 31 0.59 3.41 -7.39
CA TYR A 31 1.83 4.17 -7.54
C TYR A 31 3.01 3.22 -7.65
N HIS A 32 4.03 3.67 -8.38
CA HIS A 32 5.34 3.04 -8.43
C HIS A 32 6.34 3.88 -7.65
N SER A 33 7.29 3.22 -6.98
CA SER A 33 8.37 3.86 -6.24
C SER A 33 9.64 3.05 -6.32
N SER A 34 10.79 3.74 -6.35
CA SER A 34 12.11 3.14 -6.48
C SER A 34 13.11 3.82 -5.54
N VAL A 35 14.08 3.07 -5.05
CA VAL A 35 15.18 3.55 -4.21
C VAL A 35 16.47 2.81 -4.54
N VAL A 36 17.61 3.49 -4.40
CA VAL A 36 18.93 2.83 -4.41
C VAL A 36 19.14 2.17 -3.05
N LEU A 37 19.37 0.86 -3.06
CA LEU A 37 19.64 0.10 -1.85
C LEU A 37 21.06 0.39 -1.34
N PRO A 38 21.24 0.53 -0.02
CA PRO A 38 22.55 0.82 0.57
C PRO A 38 23.49 -0.37 0.43
N THR A 39 24.78 -0.08 0.40
CA THR A 39 25.82 -1.10 0.58
C THR A 39 25.89 -1.50 2.04
N VAL A 40 25.76 -2.79 2.34
CA VAL A 40 25.93 -3.32 3.70
C VAL A 40 27.41 -3.60 3.96
N TYR A 41 28.05 -2.77 4.78
CA TYR A 41 29.46 -2.94 5.15
C TYR A 41 29.65 -3.77 6.43
N SER A 42 28.67 -3.72 7.33
CA SER A 42 28.77 -4.30 8.66
C SER A 42 27.82 -5.48 8.82
N ARG A 43 28.32 -6.56 9.42
CA ARG A 43 27.48 -7.67 9.85
C ARG A 43 26.66 -7.25 11.05
N ASN A 44 25.50 -7.87 11.21
CA ASN A 44 24.59 -7.62 12.32
C ASN A 44 24.15 -6.15 12.47
N PHE A 45 24.25 -5.37 11.42
CA PHE A 45 23.71 -4.02 11.31
C PHE A 45 22.61 -4.00 10.25
N THR A 46 21.52 -3.28 10.52
CA THR A 46 20.38 -3.18 9.62
C THR A 46 20.44 -1.86 8.89
N GLU A 47 20.65 -1.91 7.59
CA GLU A 47 20.58 -0.75 6.70
C GLU A 47 19.13 -0.56 6.23
N ILE A 48 18.65 0.68 6.21
CA ILE A 48 17.27 1.01 5.81
C ILE A 48 17.27 1.90 4.58
N ALA A 49 16.40 1.59 3.61
CA ALA A 49 16.18 2.37 2.40
C ALA A 49 14.70 2.71 2.26
N TYR A 50 14.34 3.98 2.50
CA TYR A 50 12.96 4.45 2.40
C TYR A 50 12.55 4.70 0.94
N LEU A 51 11.39 4.19 0.56
CA LEU A 51 10.80 4.42 -0.76
C LEU A 51 9.94 5.68 -0.71
N PRO A 52 10.15 6.68 -1.57
CA PRO A 52 9.29 7.86 -1.60
C PRO A 52 7.86 7.48 -1.97
N ILE A 53 6.86 8.11 -1.36
CA ILE A 53 5.48 7.98 -1.82
C ILE A 53 5.34 8.82 -3.08
N SER A 54 4.85 8.22 -4.16
CA SER A 54 4.67 8.89 -5.44
C SER A 54 3.21 9.26 -5.65
N GLY A 55 2.97 10.48 -6.15
CA GLY A 55 1.63 11.02 -6.36
C GLY A 55 0.91 11.36 -5.06
N SER A 56 -0.41 11.19 -5.05
CA SER A 56 -1.27 11.51 -3.89
C SER A 56 -2.28 10.37 -3.67
N PRO A 57 -1.83 9.21 -3.17
CA PRO A 57 -2.73 8.12 -2.83
C PRO A 57 -3.80 8.59 -1.81
N PRO A 58 -5.04 8.09 -1.91
CA PRO A 58 -6.14 8.54 -1.06
C PRO A 58 -5.94 8.11 0.39
N ALA A 59 -6.22 9.02 1.34
CA ALA A 59 -6.10 8.75 2.77
C ALA A 59 -7.09 7.68 3.27
N SER A 60 -8.21 7.49 2.58
CA SER A 60 -9.23 6.48 2.89
C SER A 60 -9.08 5.18 2.09
N GLY A 61 -8.10 5.09 1.17
CA GLY A 61 -7.88 3.89 0.37
C GLY A 61 -7.27 2.77 1.21
N SER A 62 -7.46 1.53 0.76
CA SER A 62 -6.84 0.35 1.34
C SER A 62 -5.98 -0.35 0.31
N ILE A 63 -4.73 -0.65 0.66
CA ILE A 63 -3.87 -1.47 -0.19
C ILE A 63 -4.56 -2.81 -0.44
N ASN A 64 -4.53 -3.27 -1.70
CA ASN A 64 -5.04 -4.58 -2.10
C ASN A 64 -3.96 -5.47 -2.72
N ASN A 65 -2.83 -4.89 -3.14
CA ASN A 65 -1.67 -5.63 -3.63
C ASN A 65 -0.41 -4.78 -3.59
N VAL A 66 0.72 -5.41 -3.25
CA VAL A 66 2.05 -4.83 -3.39
C VAL A 66 2.90 -5.77 -4.21
N SER A 67 3.53 -5.26 -5.27
CA SER A 67 4.57 -5.97 -6.00
C SER A 67 5.91 -5.32 -5.79
N TRP A 68 6.98 -6.10 -5.86
CA TRP A 68 8.34 -5.60 -5.69
C TRP A 68 9.30 -6.22 -6.68
N THR A 69 10.39 -5.50 -6.94
CA THR A 69 11.64 -6.04 -7.46
C THR A 69 12.79 -5.47 -6.64
N TRP A 70 13.76 -6.28 -6.24
CA TRP A 70 14.98 -5.79 -5.59
C TRP A 70 16.20 -6.56 -6.08
N ASN A 71 17.36 -5.90 -6.05
CA ASN A 71 18.61 -6.55 -6.39
C ASN A 71 19.81 -6.05 -5.57
N VAL A 72 20.80 -6.92 -5.44
CA VAL A 72 22.14 -6.64 -4.90
C VAL A 72 23.15 -7.35 -5.79
N VAL A 73 24.43 -6.99 -5.69
CA VAL A 73 25.49 -7.69 -6.43
C VAL A 73 25.61 -9.15 -5.94
N GLY A 74 25.55 -10.10 -6.87
CA GLY A 74 25.65 -11.54 -6.58
C GLY A 74 24.48 -12.08 -5.77
N TRP A 75 24.67 -13.18 -5.05
CA TRP A 75 23.70 -13.75 -4.10
C TRP A 75 24.39 -14.05 -2.76
N PRO A 76 24.66 -13.01 -1.95
CA PRO A 76 25.47 -13.15 -0.75
C PRO A 76 24.82 -14.08 0.29
N LYS A 77 25.63 -14.95 0.88
CA LYS A 77 25.19 -15.84 1.97
C LYS A 77 24.91 -15.01 3.22
N GLY A 78 23.80 -15.33 3.90
CA GLY A 78 23.41 -14.69 5.15
C GLY A 78 22.85 -13.28 5.01
N LEU A 79 22.56 -12.81 3.78
CA LEU A 79 21.78 -11.61 3.55
C LEU A 79 20.30 -11.88 3.83
N SER A 80 19.72 -11.03 4.67
CA SER A 80 18.29 -10.88 4.85
C SER A 80 17.83 -9.56 4.24
N VAL A 81 16.71 -9.59 3.53
CA VAL A 81 16.04 -8.43 2.97
C VAL A 81 14.56 -8.49 3.35
N TYR A 82 14.08 -7.43 3.98
CA TYR A 82 12.68 -7.27 4.34
C TYR A 82 12.09 -6.09 3.58
N LEU A 83 10.85 -6.22 3.13
CA LEU A 83 10.02 -5.10 2.72
C LEU A 83 9.05 -4.80 3.86
N CYS A 84 9.10 -3.57 4.36
CA CYS A 84 8.29 -3.15 5.50
C CYS A 84 7.46 -1.93 5.15
N GLN A 85 6.35 -1.73 5.87
CA GLN A 85 5.51 -0.54 5.74
C GLN A 85 5.38 0.18 7.07
N GLY A 86 5.77 1.44 7.10
CA GLY A 86 5.66 2.34 8.25
C GLY A 86 6.64 2.07 9.38
N ASN A 87 6.63 0.87 9.94
CA ASN A 87 7.54 0.45 11.01
C ASN A 87 7.96 -1.02 10.84
N THR A 88 8.83 -1.49 11.74
CA THR A 88 9.41 -2.84 11.68
C THR A 88 8.47 -3.96 12.14
N ASN A 89 7.25 -3.65 12.57
CA ASN A 89 6.25 -4.65 12.95
C ASN A 89 5.42 -5.15 11.75
N ASN A 90 5.40 -4.39 10.64
CA ASN A 90 4.71 -4.76 9.42
C ASN A 90 5.74 -5.01 8.30
N CYS A 91 6.37 -6.18 8.35
CA CYS A 91 7.45 -6.56 7.46
C CYS A 91 7.20 -7.93 6.82
N LEU A 92 7.57 -8.06 5.55
CA LEU A 92 7.62 -9.31 4.82
C LEU A 92 9.08 -9.69 4.56
N ASP A 93 9.47 -10.92 4.90
CA ASP A 93 10.76 -11.48 4.48
C ASP A 93 10.73 -11.78 2.98
N ILE A 94 11.60 -11.11 2.24
CA ILE A 94 11.74 -11.25 0.78
C ILE A 94 13.17 -11.61 0.39
N SER A 95 13.98 -12.08 1.34
CA SER A 95 15.44 -12.32 1.22
C SER A 95 15.83 -13.22 0.04
N ARG A 96 14.93 -14.12 -0.36
CA ARG A 96 15.15 -15.09 -1.45
C ARG A 96 14.21 -14.89 -2.63
N THR A 97 13.43 -13.82 -2.60
CA THR A 97 12.39 -13.52 -3.58
C THR A 97 12.63 -12.13 -4.13
N ARG A 98 13.45 -12.03 -5.17
CA ARG A 98 13.80 -10.74 -5.78
C ARG A 98 12.62 -10.03 -6.39
N ARG A 99 11.70 -10.78 -6.99
CA ARG A 99 10.54 -10.23 -7.68
C ARG A 99 9.31 -11.08 -7.40
N MET A 100 8.26 -10.48 -6.85
CA MET A 100 6.96 -11.12 -6.60
C MET A 100 5.92 -10.05 -6.26
N SER A 101 4.68 -10.49 -6.01
CA SER A 101 3.61 -9.68 -5.45
C SER A 101 2.96 -10.37 -4.26
N THR A 102 2.29 -9.59 -3.42
CA THR A 102 1.67 -10.06 -2.18
C THR A 102 0.45 -9.25 -1.81
N ALA A 103 -0.46 -9.91 -1.10
CA ALA A 103 -1.59 -9.33 -0.38
C ALA A 103 -1.29 -9.13 1.12
N ALA A 104 -0.05 -9.37 1.58
CA ALA A 104 0.32 -9.29 3.00
C ALA A 104 0.11 -7.89 3.62
N PHE A 105 0.13 -6.84 2.80
CA PHE A 105 -0.09 -5.46 3.22
C PHE A 105 -1.54 -5.00 3.06
N ASN A 106 -2.48 -5.93 2.82
CA ASN A 106 -3.88 -5.58 2.62
C ASN A 106 -4.46 -4.83 3.82
N ASN A 107 -5.40 -3.92 3.55
CA ASN A 107 -6.04 -3.03 4.55
C ASN A 107 -5.08 -2.02 5.21
N SER A 108 -3.81 -1.99 4.82
CA SER A 108 -2.89 -0.91 5.22
C SER A 108 -3.13 0.32 4.35
N SER A 109 -2.80 1.50 4.88
CA SER A 109 -2.98 2.75 4.16
C SER A 109 -1.98 2.86 3.00
N PRO A 110 -2.38 3.25 1.77
CA PRO A 110 -1.45 3.53 0.68
C PRO A 110 -0.62 4.81 0.93
N THR A 111 -1.01 5.65 1.91
CA THR A 111 -0.25 6.85 2.31
C THR A 111 0.89 6.56 3.29
N GLN A 112 1.05 5.31 3.72
CA GLN A 112 2.12 4.93 4.63
C GLN A 112 3.35 4.43 3.85
N GLN A 113 4.51 4.97 4.21
CA GLN A 113 5.76 4.78 3.48
C GLN A 113 6.28 3.34 3.59
N PHE A 114 6.74 2.78 2.47
CA PHE A 114 7.47 1.53 2.46
C PHE A 114 8.98 1.74 2.61
N PHE A 115 9.69 0.74 3.11
CA PHE A 115 11.14 0.72 3.14
C PHE A 115 11.68 -0.69 3.00
N TYR A 116 12.88 -0.81 2.44
CA TYR A 116 13.67 -2.03 2.50
C TYR A 116 14.57 -2.01 3.74
N ALA A 117 14.67 -3.14 4.43
CA ALA A 117 15.64 -3.35 5.50
C ALA A 117 16.58 -4.48 5.10
N LEU A 118 17.88 -4.19 5.04
CA LEU A 118 18.93 -5.12 4.63
C LEU A 118 19.85 -5.42 5.81
N ARG A 119 20.18 -6.68 6.01
CA ARG A 119 21.09 -7.12 7.08
C ARG A 119 21.88 -8.33 6.64
N VAL A 120 23.17 -8.36 6.95
CA VAL A 120 23.99 -9.57 6.80
C VAL A 120 24.26 -10.19 8.17
N ALA A 121 23.93 -11.47 8.34
CA ALA A 121 24.16 -12.21 9.58
C ALA A 121 25.66 -12.34 9.93
N SER A 122 25.99 -12.71 11.17
CA SER A 122 27.38 -12.86 11.66
C SER A 122 28.27 -13.74 10.80
N GLY A 123 27.72 -14.81 10.21
CA GLY A 123 28.46 -15.73 9.31
C GLY A 123 28.38 -15.37 7.82
N GLY A 124 27.82 -14.21 7.47
CA GLY A 124 27.62 -13.78 6.08
C GLY A 124 28.82 -13.01 5.50
N THR A 125 28.77 -12.78 4.19
CA THR A 125 29.81 -12.06 3.44
C THR A 125 29.44 -10.59 3.30
N VAL A 126 30.38 -9.70 3.61
CA VAL A 126 30.31 -8.25 3.39
C VAL A 126 31.58 -7.79 2.66
N PRO A 127 31.56 -6.69 1.88
CA PRO A 127 30.40 -5.84 1.63
C PRO A 127 29.37 -6.49 0.69
N VAL A 128 28.11 -6.12 0.86
CA VAL A 128 27.04 -6.41 -0.11
C VAL A 128 26.64 -5.11 -0.77
N ALA A 129 27.02 -4.93 -2.03
CA ALA A 129 26.65 -3.75 -2.79
C ALA A 129 25.17 -3.82 -3.18
N GLY A 130 24.38 -2.90 -2.62
CA GLY A 130 22.99 -2.69 -3.00
C GLY A 130 22.87 -2.19 -4.43
N GLN A 131 21.78 -2.55 -5.10
CA GLN A 131 21.42 -1.99 -6.41
C GLN A 131 20.09 -1.24 -6.28
N THR A 132 19.06 -1.62 -7.03
CA THR A 132 17.76 -0.96 -6.98
C THR A 132 16.74 -1.82 -6.24
N GLY A 133 15.90 -1.18 -5.44
CA GLY A 133 14.66 -1.71 -4.92
C GLY A 133 13.49 -0.91 -5.47
N GLU A 134 12.44 -1.58 -5.90
CA GLU A 134 11.26 -1.00 -6.54
C GLU A 134 10.00 -1.67 -6.02
N ILE A 135 8.95 -0.89 -5.84
CA ILE A 135 7.62 -1.39 -5.53
C ILE A 135 6.57 -0.77 -6.45
N THR A 136 5.50 -1.52 -6.66
CA THR A 136 4.22 -0.98 -7.14
C THR A 136 3.15 -1.33 -6.13
N VAL A 137 2.51 -0.29 -5.58
CA VAL A 137 1.44 -0.39 -4.58
C VAL A 137 0.13 -0.11 -5.28
N SER A 138 -0.82 -1.02 -5.15
CA SER A 138 -2.19 -0.87 -5.65
C SER A 138 -3.16 -0.76 -4.48
N TRP A 139 -4.19 0.07 -4.64
CA TRP A 139 -5.24 0.27 -3.65
C TRP A 139 -6.62 0.37 -4.32
N GLN A 140 -7.64 0.27 -3.48
CA GLN A 140 -9.05 0.55 -3.78
C GLN A 140 -9.68 1.37 -2.67
#